data_AF-A0A511T269-F1
#
_entry.id   AF-A0A511T269-F1
#
_cell.length_a   1.000
_cell.length_b   1.000
_cell.length_c   1.000
_cell.angle_alpha   90.00
_cell.angle_beta   90.00
_cell.angle_gamma   90.00
#
_symmetry.space_group_name_H-M   'P 1'
#
loop_
_entity.id
_entity.type
_entity.pdbx_description
1 polymer ?
#
loop_
_entity_poly.entity_id
_entity_poly.type
_entity_poly.pdbx_seq_one_letter_code
_entity_poly.pdbx_strand_id
1 'polypeptide(L)'
;MKKTLSYLACAVVSLTVFALACGESDPPKTPLPLPDGGVMWAECNPQQDGGGCGAGEECRFVPFYDRSVCVRPCDEQGACGQAEAACCPTGEARDGGDATFCLPTEVCEATPDAGAGDAGEDGGSLTDDGGTLEDAGPSTETDAGTPDAGGPVIVDDAGTTTDAGGPVIVDDAGTTTDAGGPVIVDDAGTTDAGGPVIVDDAGTTIDAGTPVDAGPGTTDDAGTTVDAGSPIDAGPGPTDDAGTTIDAGSPVDAGTPDAGSTDAGSPTDGGPAPGTYTNIRVMAANLSSGNGQDYDPGHGIRLMQGVDPDVVLIQEFNYKSDSVADITSLVNQVGPGFHYYREGGAQIPNGVISRWPILASGEWKDPEVDNRDFAWARIDIPGPKDLWVVSVHLLTRSSGARNTEAAEIVSKVRGNVPESDYLVIGGDFNTDSFSESCFTTFKNVVVTSAPYPADKNGKTGTNASREKPYDHVLVDADLNQYRTPTVIGSNSFPNGLVLDSRVYTPLSDIAPVQSNDSGAPSMQHMGVIKDFRVPAF
;
A
#
# COMPACT_ATOMS: atom_id res chain seq x y z
N MET A 1 39.10 -44.03 34.05
CA MET A 1 38.00 -43.10 34.38
C MET A 1 38.61 -41.76 34.80
N LYS A 2 38.34 -40.67 34.05
CA LYS A 2 38.66 -39.23 34.30
C LYS A 2 38.81 -38.51 32.95
N LYS A 3 37.71 -38.23 32.23
CA LYS A 3 37.67 -37.27 31.09
C LYS A 3 36.28 -36.84 30.59
N THR A 4 35.20 -37.20 31.27
CA THR A 4 33.79 -36.97 30.85
C THR A 4 32.99 -36.00 31.73
N LEU A 5 33.62 -35.33 32.71
CA LEU A 5 32.93 -34.49 33.70
C LEU A 5 33.12 -32.97 33.52
N SER A 6 34.03 -32.51 32.66
CA SER A 6 34.31 -31.07 32.49
C SER A 6 33.40 -30.36 31.50
N TYR A 7 32.79 -31.05 30.54
CA TYR A 7 31.93 -30.43 29.53
C TYR A 7 30.53 -30.10 30.03
N LEU A 8 30.01 -30.83 31.02
CA LEU A 8 28.67 -30.60 31.56
C LEU A 8 28.57 -29.32 32.40
N ALA A 9 29.68 -28.83 32.94
CA ALA A 9 29.71 -27.64 33.81
C ALA A 9 29.53 -26.33 33.05
N CYS A 10 30.11 -26.19 31.84
CA CYS A 10 29.98 -24.95 31.06
C CYS A 10 28.59 -24.76 30.44
N ALA A 11 27.90 -25.85 30.09
CA ALA A 11 26.58 -25.78 29.48
C ALA A 11 25.49 -25.24 30.44
N VAL A 12 25.59 -25.59 31.73
CA VAL A 12 24.57 -25.21 32.75
C VAL A 12 24.67 -23.73 33.15
N VAL A 13 25.87 -23.15 33.15
CA VAL A 13 26.10 -21.75 33.57
C VAL A 13 25.62 -20.75 32.52
N SER A 14 25.81 -21.01 31.23
CA SER A 14 25.34 -20.10 30.17
C SER A 14 23.80 -20.03 30.08
N LEU A 15 23.10 -21.10 30.45
CA LEU A 15 21.64 -21.17 30.35
C LEU A 15 20.92 -20.36 31.45
N THR A 16 21.55 -20.15 32.60
CA THR A 16 20.96 -19.41 33.74
C THR A 16 21.12 -17.89 33.67
N VAL A 17 21.92 -17.37 32.73
CA VAL A 17 22.14 -15.91 32.57
C VAL A 17 21.23 -15.27 31.52
N PHE A 18 20.74 -16.04 30.54
CA PHE A 18 19.86 -15.53 29.49
C PHE A 18 18.39 -15.31 29.91
N ALA A 19 17.99 -15.86 31.07
CA ALA A 19 16.60 -15.86 31.54
C ALA A 19 16.20 -14.63 32.41
N LEU A 20 17.00 -13.56 32.43
CA LEU A 20 16.79 -12.37 33.26
C LEU A 20 16.85 -11.03 32.48
N ALA A 21 16.78 -11.08 31.14
CA ALA A 21 16.97 -9.90 30.27
C ALA A 21 15.86 -9.69 29.21
N CYS A 22 14.83 -10.53 29.20
CA CYS A 22 13.60 -10.31 28.44
C CYS A 22 12.50 -9.98 29.45
N GLY A 23 11.88 -8.80 29.35
CA GLY A 23 10.65 -8.50 30.08
C GLY A 23 9.44 -9.13 29.39
N GLU A 24 8.32 -9.28 30.10
CA GLU A 24 7.08 -9.78 29.54
C GLU A 24 6.58 -8.93 28.35
N SER A 25 6.66 -9.52 27.16
CA SER A 25 5.75 -9.27 26.04
C SER A 25 5.17 -10.63 25.64
N ASP A 26 3.97 -10.94 26.13
CA ASP A 26 3.29 -12.20 25.82
C ASP A 26 3.01 -12.24 24.29
N PRO A 27 3.49 -13.24 23.54
CA PRO A 27 3.13 -13.39 22.14
C PRO A 27 1.67 -13.85 22.05
N PRO A 28 0.88 -13.38 21.05
CA PRO A 28 -0.51 -13.84 20.88
C PRO A 28 -0.54 -15.36 20.69
N LYS A 29 -1.19 -16.06 21.63
CA LYS A 29 -1.18 -17.52 21.71
C LYS A 29 -2.10 -18.10 20.64
N THR A 30 -1.53 -18.73 19.62
CA THR A 30 -2.31 -19.53 18.67
C THR A 30 -3.05 -20.67 19.42
N PRO A 31 -4.30 -20.99 19.07
CA PRO A 31 -5.11 -21.92 19.83
C PRO A 31 -4.53 -23.34 19.79
N LEU A 32 -4.27 -23.90 20.97
CA LEU A 32 -3.80 -25.27 21.14
C LEU A 32 -5.01 -26.24 21.18
N PRO A 33 -4.97 -27.37 20.45
CA PRO A 33 -6.03 -28.38 20.51
C PRO A 33 -6.05 -29.07 21.88
N LEU A 34 -7.25 -29.36 22.42
CA LEU A 34 -7.39 -29.85 23.79
C LEU A 34 -7.10 -31.37 23.91
N PRO A 35 -6.61 -31.85 25.08
CA PRO A 35 -6.32 -33.28 25.30
C PRO A 35 -7.53 -34.23 25.25
N ASP A 36 -8.75 -33.71 25.26
CA ASP A 36 -10.01 -34.46 25.14
C ASP A 36 -10.57 -34.50 23.72
N GLY A 37 -9.93 -33.81 22.76
CA GLY A 37 -10.38 -33.68 21.38
C GLY A 37 -11.34 -32.51 21.13
N GLY A 38 -11.65 -31.70 22.15
CA GLY A 38 -12.29 -30.41 21.95
C GLY A 38 -11.35 -29.40 21.28
N VAL A 39 -11.91 -28.46 20.53
CA VAL A 39 -11.18 -27.33 19.95
C VAL A 39 -12.04 -26.08 20.17
N MET A 40 -12.02 -25.56 21.39
CA MET A 40 -12.61 -24.24 21.65
C MET A 40 -11.92 -23.23 20.72
N TRP A 41 -12.72 -22.34 20.12
CA TRP A 41 -12.33 -21.40 19.07
C TRP A 41 -12.04 -22.02 17.69
N ALA A 42 -12.42 -23.28 17.45
CA ALA A 42 -12.49 -23.82 16.09
C ALA A 42 -13.44 -22.97 15.22
N GLU A 43 -13.04 -22.70 13.98
CA GLU A 43 -13.86 -21.93 13.05
C GLU A 43 -15.08 -22.74 12.59
N CYS A 44 -16.23 -22.08 12.47
CA CYS A 44 -17.51 -22.72 12.20
C CYS A 44 -18.39 -21.86 11.29
N ASN A 45 -19.35 -22.47 10.59
CA ASN A 45 -20.28 -21.74 9.72
C ASN A 45 -21.69 -21.73 10.32
N PRO A 46 -22.23 -20.56 10.76
CA PRO A 46 -23.56 -20.48 11.36
C PRO A 46 -24.71 -20.70 10.35
N GLN A 47 -24.41 -20.73 9.05
CA GLN A 47 -25.36 -21.06 7.98
C GLN A 47 -25.44 -22.57 7.69
N GLN A 48 -24.63 -23.41 8.37
CA GLN A 48 -24.64 -24.87 8.26
C GLN A 48 -25.22 -25.52 9.53
N ASP A 49 -26.53 -25.37 9.73
CA ASP A 49 -27.41 -26.05 10.72
C ASP A 49 -26.70 -26.81 11.87
N GLY A 50 -26.03 -26.08 12.76
CA GLY A 50 -25.49 -26.59 14.03
C GLY A 50 -24.42 -27.69 13.93
N GLY A 51 -23.75 -27.84 12.78
CA GLY A 51 -22.98 -29.07 12.46
C GLY A 51 -21.49 -29.12 12.83
N GLY A 52 -20.86 -28.00 13.25
CA GLY A 52 -19.39 -27.90 13.33
C GLY A 52 -18.74 -28.07 14.71
N CYS A 53 -19.48 -27.86 15.80
CA CYS A 53 -18.90 -27.67 17.13
C CYS A 53 -19.00 -28.90 18.06
N GLY A 54 -18.22 -28.89 19.13
CA GLY A 54 -18.20 -29.93 20.15
C GLY A 54 -19.51 -30.08 20.94
N ALA A 55 -19.65 -31.18 21.66
CA ALA A 55 -20.85 -31.47 22.44
C ALA A 55 -21.00 -30.47 23.62
N GLY A 56 -21.90 -29.49 23.46
CA GLY A 56 -22.13 -28.41 24.42
C GLY A 56 -21.56 -27.05 23.99
N GLU A 57 -21.03 -26.94 22.77
CA GLU A 57 -20.59 -25.69 22.16
C GLU A 57 -21.62 -25.15 21.15
N GLU A 58 -21.64 -23.83 20.95
CA GLU A 58 -22.42 -23.14 19.93
C GLU A 58 -21.50 -22.46 18.91
N CYS A 59 -21.93 -22.36 17.66
CA CYS A 59 -21.25 -21.54 16.66
C CYS A 59 -21.69 -20.08 16.79
N ARG A 60 -20.77 -19.18 17.16
CA ARG A 60 -21.05 -17.75 17.36
C ARG A 60 -20.05 -16.87 16.63
N PHE A 61 -20.53 -15.78 16.04
CA PHE A 61 -19.68 -14.73 15.48
C PHE A 61 -19.01 -13.96 16.63
N VAL A 62 -17.69 -13.82 16.58
CA VAL A 62 -16.89 -13.07 17.57
C VAL A 62 -16.29 -11.85 16.87
N PRO A 63 -16.82 -10.63 17.09
CA PRO A 63 -16.41 -9.44 16.33
C PRO A 63 -14.91 -9.13 16.40
N PHE A 64 -14.26 -9.45 17.53
CA PHE A 64 -12.81 -9.26 17.72
C PHE A 64 -11.94 -10.11 16.75
N TYR A 65 -12.48 -11.22 16.22
CA TYR A 65 -11.79 -12.07 15.24
C TYR A 65 -12.43 -12.02 13.84
N ASP A 66 -13.44 -11.16 13.61
CA ASP A 66 -14.27 -11.02 12.40
C ASP A 66 -14.77 -12.36 11.78
N ARG A 67 -14.97 -13.39 12.61
CA ARG A 67 -15.35 -14.73 12.16
C ARG A 67 -16.22 -15.47 13.16
N SER A 68 -16.83 -16.56 12.70
CA SER A 68 -17.62 -17.45 13.56
C SER A 68 -16.79 -18.60 14.11
N VAL A 69 -16.84 -18.81 15.42
CA VAL A 69 -16.09 -19.85 16.13
C VAL A 69 -16.98 -20.62 17.10
N CYS A 70 -16.55 -21.84 17.42
CA CYS A 70 -17.17 -22.69 18.43
C CYS A 70 -16.84 -22.16 19.83
N VAL A 71 -17.87 -21.71 20.54
CA VAL A 71 -17.80 -21.17 21.90
C VAL A 71 -18.62 -22.03 22.86
N ARG A 72 -18.21 -22.12 24.13
CA ARG A 72 -18.97 -22.84 25.15
C ARG A 72 -19.72 -21.86 26.06
N PRO A 73 -21.02 -22.04 26.32
CA PRO A 73 -21.74 -21.29 27.34
C PRO A 73 -21.09 -21.46 28.72
N CYS A 74 -21.23 -20.44 29.57
CA CYS A 74 -20.78 -20.43 30.95
C CYS A 74 -21.80 -19.71 31.85
N ASP A 75 -21.52 -19.67 33.16
CA ASP A 75 -22.27 -18.89 34.14
C ASP A 75 -21.27 -18.32 35.18
N GLU A 76 -21.74 -17.49 36.12
CA GLU A 76 -20.91 -16.88 37.17
C GLU A 76 -20.13 -17.89 38.06
N GLN A 77 -20.44 -19.19 38.01
CA GLN A 77 -19.74 -20.26 38.72
C GLN A 77 -19.01 -21.24 37.78
N GLY A 78 -19.30 -21.19 36.48
CA GLY A 78 -18.82 -22.11 35.44
C GLY A 78 -17.47 -21.72 34.86
N ALA A 79 -16.38 -22.10 35.55
CA ALA A 79 -15.02 -21.87 35.08
C ALA A 79 -14.77 -22.43 33.67
N CYS A 80 -14.20 -21.61 32.78
CA CYS A 80 -13.95 -21.99 31.37
C CYS A 80 -12.90 -23.11 31.18
N GLY A 81 -12.19 -23.50 32.24
CA GLY A 81 -11.33 -24.68 32.27
C GLY A 81 -9.89 -24.46 31.80
N GLN A 82 -9.56 -23.24 31.38
CA GLN A 82 -8.20 -22.78 31.06
C GLN A 82 -7.92 -21.47 31.81
N ALA A 83 -6.65 -21.06 31.91
CA ALA A 83 -6.26 -19.84 32.61
C ALA A 83 -6.49 -18.57 31.77
N GLU A 84 -6.42 -18.70 30.45
CA GLU A 84 -6.53 -17.62 29.46
C GLU A 84 -7.95 -17.38 28.93
N ALA A 85 -8.95 -18.09 29.46
CA ALA A 85 -10.35 -17.99 29.02
C ALA A 85 -11.26 -17.50 30.15
N ALA A 86 -12.00 -16.43 29.90
CA ALA A 86 -12.95 -15.81 30.81
C ALA A 86 -14.38 -15.92 30.25
N CYS A 87 -15.36 -15.72 31.13
CA CYS A 87 -16.79 -15.81 30.81
C CYS A 87 -17.31 -14.42 30.43
N CYS A 88 -17.34 -14.09 29.15
CA CYS A 88 -17.72 -12.76 28.66
C CYS A 88 -19.23 -12.67 28.40
N PRO A 89 -19.91 -11.57 28.77
CA PRO A 89 -21.25 -11.27 28.28
C PRO A 89 -21.18 -10.80 26.82
N THR A 90 -21.98 -11.38 25.93
CA THR A 90 -22.01 -10.98 24.50
C THR A 90 -23.20 -10.09 24.12
N GLY A 91 -24.07 -9.75 25.08
CA GLY A 91 -25.26 -8.91 24.87
C GLY A 91 -26.40 -9.55 24.04
N GLU A 92 -26.18 -10.70 23.40
CA GLU A 92 -27.16 -11.38 22.54
C GLU A 92 -28.23 -12.18 23.30
N ALA A 93 -29.00 -11.51 24.16
CA ALA A 93 -30.14 -12.12 24.85
C ALA A 93 -31.31 -12.40 23.88
N ARG A 94 -31.60 -13.69 23.61
CA ARG A 94 -32.83 -14.08 22.86
C ARG A 94 -34.08 -14.25 23.73
N ASP A 95 -33.94 -14.47 25.03
CA ASP A 95 -35.06 -14.70 25.97
C ASP A 95 -34.86 -13.96 27.33
N GLY A 96 -34.25 -12.77 27.31
CA GLY A 96 -34.31 -11.83 28.45
C GLY A 96 -33.33 -12.09 29.61
N GLY A 97 -32.14 -12.60 29.33
CA GLY A 97 -31.01 -12.65 30.27
C GLY A 97 -29.68 -12.70 29.51
N ASP A 98 -28.61 -12.22 30.14
CA ASP A 98 -27.31 -12.04 29.49
C ASP A 98 -26.67 -13.37 29.09
N ALA A 99 -26.55 -13.59 27.78
CA ALA A 99 -25.86 -14.75 27.25
C ALA A 99 -24.34 -14.59 27.48
N THR A 100 -23.79 -15.45 28.32
CA THR A 100 -22.37 -15.45 28.67
C THR A 100 -21.67 -16.69 28.09
N PHE A 101 -20.53 -16.44 27.44
CA PHE A 101 -19.76 -17.47 26.76
C PHE A 101 -18.30 -17.39 27.19
N CYS A 102 -17.66 -18.55 27.28
CA CYS A 102 -16.21 -18.58 27.34
C CYS A 102 -15.64 -17.97 26.07
N LEU A 103 -14.67 -17.07 26.21
CA LEU A 103 -13.80 -16.54 25.16
C LEU A 103 -12.41 -16.25 25.78
N PRO A 104 -11.36 -15.98 24.99
CA PRO A 104 -10.09 -15.50 25.52
C PRO A 104 -10.25 -14.18 26.29
N THR A 105 -9.51 -13.99 27.39
CA THR A 105 -9.69 -12.83 28.29
C THR A 105 -9.52 -11.48 27.60
N GLU A 106 -8.61 -11.39 26.61
CA GLU A 106 -8.43 -10.23 25.71
C GLU A 106 -9.74 -9.79 25.04
N VAL A 107 -10.65 -10.73 24.74
CA VAL A 107 -11.94 -10.43 24.09
C VAL A 107 -12.96 -9.89 25.09
N CYS A 108 -12.98 -10.41 26.34
CA CYS A 108 -13.80 -9.84 27.41
C CYS A 108 -13.40 -8.38 27.70
N GLU A 109 -12.10 -8.09 27.73
CA GLU A 109 -11.58 -6.75 28.02
C GLU A 109 -11.78 -5.77 26.84
N ALA A 110 -11.87 -6.28 25.61
CA ALA A 110 -12.18 -5.49 24.42
C ALA A 110 -13.69 -5.16 24.24
N THR A 111 -14.60 -5.87 24.91
CA THR A 111 -16.05 -5.61 24.87
C THR A 111 -16.48 -4.67 26.01
N PRO A 112 -16.96 -3.44 25.73
CA PRO A 112 -17.50 -2.55 26.77
C PRO A 112 -18.78 -3.13 27.38
N ASP A 113 -18.95 -2.93 28.70
CA ASP A 113 -20.13 -3.36 29.46
C ASP A 113 -21.45 -2.90 28.82
N ALA A 114 -22.34 -3.85 28.56
CA ALA A 114 -23.59 -3.67 27.80
C ALA A 114 -24.74 -3.08 28.64
N GLY A 115 -24.41 -2.18 29.58
CA GLY A 115 -25.35 -1.23 30.16
C GLY A 115 -26.10 -1.70 31.41
N ALA A 116 -25.43 -1.65 32.57
CA ALA A 116 -26.12 -1.42 33.84
C ALA A 116 -26.87 -0.06 33.77
N GLY A 117 -28.19 -0.11 33.64
CA GLY A 117 -28.98 1.02 33.13
C GLY A 117 -29.18 2.20 34.09
N ASP A 118 -29.10 3.41 33.54
CA ASP A 118 -29.48 4.68 34.20
C ASP A 118 -31.02 4.81 34.27
N ALA A 119 -31.63 4.03 35.16
CA ALA A 119 -33.06 4.03 35.41
C ALA A 119 -33.45 5.16 36.37
N GLY A 120 -33.81 6.32 35.82
CA GLY A 120 -34.16 7.50 36.61
C GLY A 120 -35.36 7.30 37.55
N GLU A 121 -35.19 7.63 38.83
CA GLU A 121 -36.27 7.75 39.81
C GLU A 121 -36.62 9.22 40.07
N ASP A 122 -37.89 9.60 39.82
CA ASP A 122 -38.48 10.88 40.24
C ASP A 122 -38.62 10.94 41.79
N GLY A 123 -37.50 11.15 42.48
CA GLY A 123 -37.38 11.15 43.95
C GLY A 123 -37.47 12.53 44.61
N GLY A 124 -38.45 13.35 44.25
CA GLY A 124 -38.55 14.74 44.70
C GLY A 124 -38.72 14.91 46.23
N SER A 125 -37.79 15.62 46.87
CA SER A 125 -37.91 16.09 48.26
C SER A 125 -37.45 17.53 48.40
N LEU A 126 -38.28 18.37 49.03
CA LEU A 126 -38.02 19.79 49.26
C LEU A 126 -37.34 20.00 50.63
N THR A 127 -36.20 20.67 50.63
CA THR A 127 -35.75 21.50 51.76
C THR A 127 -35.17 22.80 51.24
N ASP A 128 -35.88 23.89 51.49
CA ASP A 128 -35.34 25.25 51.46
C ASP A 128 -34.31 25.44 52.59
N ASP A 129 -33.48 26.48 52.44
CA ASP A 129 -32.53 27.12 53.38
C ASP A 129 -31.16 27.33 52.69
N GLY A 130 -30.61 28.53 52.52
CA GLY A 130 -31.07 29.85 52.96
C GLY A 130 -29.92 30.67 53.55
N GLY A 131 -29.08 31.29 52.72
CA GLY A 131 -27.95 32.10 53.20
C GLY A 131 -27.27 32.92 52.09
N THR A 132 -27.01 34.20 52.36
CA THR A 132 -26.47 35.19 51.41
C THR A 132 -25.51 36.17 52.11
N LEU A 133 -24.76 36.96 51.31
CA LEU A 133 -23.92 38.11 51.71
C LEU A 133 -22.59 37.73 52.42
N GLU A 134 -21.49 38.50 52.37
CA GLU A 134 -21.15 39.82 51.76
C GLU A 134 -19.68 39.73 51.29
N ASP A 135 -19.31 40.12 50.06
CA ASP A 135 -18.92 41.47 49.56
C ASP A 135 -17.55 42.01 50.04
N ALA A 136 -16.70 42.34 49.06
CA ALA A 136 -15.67 43.39 49.13
C ALA A 136 -15.05 43.63 47.73
N GLY A 137 -15.64 44.56 46.95
CA GLY A 137 -15.00 45.13 45.75
C GLY A 137 -13.88 46.16 46.06
N PRO A 138 -13.55 47.11 45.15
CA PRO A 138 -14.28 47.46 43.92
C PRO A 138 -13.45 47.71 42.64
N SER A 139 -14.18 47.69 41.50
CA SER A 139 -14.17 48.56 40.28
C SER A 139 -12.85 49.16 39.71
N THR A 140 -12.70 49.36 38.40
CA THR A 140 -13.56 50.15 37.48
C THR A 140 -13.98 49.41 36.19
N GLU A 141 -15.26 49.50 35.78
CA GLU A 141 -15.83 50.38 34.71
C GLU A 141 -15.13 50.27 33.32
N THR A 142 -15.80 50.15 32.16
CA THR A 142 -17.25 50.32 31.81
C THR A 142 -17.61 49.61 30.49
N ASP A 143 -18.92 49.41 30.23
CA ASP A 143 -19.66 49.18 28.96
C ASP A 143 -18.92 48.65 27.70
N ALA A 144 -19.27 47.51 27.07
CA ALA A 144 -20.58 46.97 26.63
C ALA A 144 -21.13 47.56 25.31
N GLY A 145 -21.44 46.68 24.34
CA GLY A 145 -22.06 47.02 23.06
C GLY A 145 -22.03 45.87 22.06
N THR A 146 -23.19 45.34 21.68
CA THR A 146 -23.39 44.31 20.63
C THR A 146 -24.59 44.74 19.73
N PRO A 147 -24.90 44.03 18.63
CA PRO A 147 -24.33 44.31 17.31
C PRO A 147 -25.38 44.79 16.29
N ASP A 148 -24.94 45.50 15.23
CA ASP A 148 -25.75 45.69 14.02
C ASP A 148 -24.86 45.80 12.76
N ALA A 149 -25.47 45.76 11.58
CA ALA A 149 -24.86 45.28 10.35
C ALA A 149 -24.33 46.34 9.37
N GLY A 150 -23.41 45.90 8.51
CA GLY A 150 -23.46 46.25 7.08
C GLY A 150 -22.25 46.95 6.46
N GLY A 151 -21.59 46.25 5.52
CA GLY A 151 -20.72 46.85 4.51
C GLY A 151 -19.20 46.66 4.77
N PRO A 152 -18.42 46.28 3.74
CA PRO A 152 -16.97 46.25 3.84
C PRO A 152 -16.39 47.67 3.80
N VAL A 153 -15.47 47.98 4.71
CA VAL A 153 -14.68 49.21 4.70
C VAL A 153 -13.26 48.87 4.27
N ILE A 154 -12.82 49.44 3.14
CA ILE A 154 -11.40 49.45 2.76
C ILE A 154 -10.66 50.36 3.76
N VAL A 155 -9.56 49.87 4.32
CA VAL A 155 -8.66 50.65 5.15
C VAL A 155 -7.25 50.52 4.58
N ASP A 156 -6.78 51.56 3.90
CA ASP A 156 -5.35 51.77 3.69
C ASP A 156 -4.72 52.14 5.04
N ASP A 157 -3.78 51.33 5.54
CA ASP A 157 -2.74 51.82 6.45
C ASP A 157 -1.40 51.13 6.18
N ALA A 158 -0.32 51.91 6.17
CA ALA A 158 1.00 51.50 5.71
C ALA A 158 1.90 51.15 6.91
N GLY A 159 1.61 50.02 7.56
CA GLY A 159 2.34 49.54 8.73
C GLY A 159 3.29 48.37 8.43
N THR A 160 4.58 48.51 8.73
CA THR A 160 5.52 47.38 8.73
C THR A 160 5.29 46.49 9.94
N THR A 161 4.72 45.30 9.75
CA THR A 161 4.69 44.26 10.78
C THR A 161 5.96 43.40 10.74
N THR A 162 6.36 42.88 11.89
CA THR A 162 7.44 41.88 12.00
C THR A 162 6.92 40.80 12.93
N ASP A 163 6.41 39.72 12.35
CA ASP A 163 5.80 38.61 13.08
C ASP A 163 6.56 37.31 12.82
N ALA A 164 6.47 36.35 13.75
CA ALA A 164 7.42 35.26 13.91
C ALA A 164 6.74 33.89 13.93
N GLY A 165 6.23 33.46 12.77
CA GLY A 165 5.88 32.06 12.49
C GLY A 165 4.54 31.86 11.81
N GLY A 166 4.51 30.93 10.85
CA GLY A 166 3.32 30.54 10.09
C GLY A 166 3.37 31.00 8.62
N PRO A 167 3.07 30.11 7.65
CA PRO A 167 2.98 30.51 6.25
C PRO A 167 1.67 31.25 6.00
N VAL A 168 1.76 32.52 5.60
CA VAL A 168 0.62 33.30 5.09
C VAL A 168 0.78 33.47 3.59
N ILE A 169 -0.23 33.07 2.82
CA ILE A 169 -0.31 33.41 1.40
C ILE A 169 -0.76 34.87 1.29
N VAL A 170 0.10 35.72 0.73
CA VAL A 170 -0.20 37.14 0.46
C VAL A 170 -0.26 37.31 -1.06
N ASP A 171 -1.41 37.75 -1.56
CA ASP A 171 -1.60 38.19 -2.94
C ASP A 171 -1.44 39.72 -2.98
N ASP A 172 -0.22 40.20 -3.21
CA ASP A 172 0.07 41.63 -3.39
C ASP A 172 1.24 41.86 -4.37
N ALA A 173 1.15 42.93 -5.15
CA ALA A 173 2.10 43.31 -6.19
C ALA A 173 3.19 44.27 -5.65
N GLY A 174 3.84 43.89 -4.55
CA GLY A 174 4.84 44.68 -3.84
C GLY A 174 6.26 44.09 -3.89
N THR A 175 7.28 44.92 -4.13
CA THR A 175 8.68 44.47 -4.13
C THR A 175 9.25 44.33 -2.72
N THR A 176 9.50 43.10 -2.25
CA THR A 176 10.28 42.84 -1.04
C THR A 176 11.78 42.78 -1.37
N THR A 177 12.59 43.50 -0.58
CA THR A 177 14.06 43.43 -0.67
C THR A 177 14.57 42.43 0.37
N ASP A 178 14.66 41.14 -0.01
CA ASP A 178 15.30 40.14 0.85
C ASP A 178 16.84 40.27 0.84
N ALA A 179 17.46 39.83 1.93
CA ALA A 179 18.86 40.07 2.27
C ALA A 179 19.70 38.79 2.48
N GLY A 180 19.38 37.67 1.81
CA GLY A 180 20.39 36.61 1.64
C GLY A 180 19.92 35.23 1.17
N GLY A 181 20.10 34.95 -0.13
CA GLY A 181 20.04 33.59 -0.68
C GLY A 181 19.47 33.54 -2.10
N PRO A 182 19.91 32.62 -2.97
CA PRO A 182 19.34 32.48 -4.30
C PRO A 182 18.02 31.71 -4.25
N VAL A 183 16.90 32.39 -4.48
CA VAL A 183 15.62 31.76 -4.82
C VAL A 183 15.61 31.49 -6.32
N ILE A 184 15.37 30.24 -6.72
CA ILE A 184 15.00 29.91 -8.10
C ILE A 184 13.48 29.87 -8.16
N VAL A 185 12.91 30.74 -8.99
CA VAL A 185 11.51 30.67 -9.44
C VAL A 185 11.56 30.19 -10.89
N ASP A 186 10.71 29.21 -11.23
CA ASP A 186 10.52 28.74 -12.61
C ASP A 186 9.01 28.79 -12.92
N ASP A 187 8.64 29.47 -14.00
CA ASP A 187 7.26 29.91 -14.26
C ASP A 187 6.46 28.88 -15.06
N ALA A 188 5.31 28.45 -14.51
CA ALA A 188 4.32 27.65 -15.21
C ALA A 188 3.28 28.54 -15.92
N GLY A 189 3.64 29.18 -17.04
CA GLY A 189 2.80 30.19 -17.71
C GLY A 189 2.84 30.20 -19.25
N THR A 190 1.80 29.67 -19.87
CA THR A 190 1.54 29.49 -21.32
C THR A 190 1.73 30.71 -22.26
N THR A 191 1.99 30.41 -23.54
CA THR A 191 2.15 31.29 -24.72
C THR A 191 1.04 32.33 -25.00
N ASP A 192 1.41 33.52 -25.52
CA ASP A 192 1.06 34.00 -26.88
C ASP A 192 1.91 35.22 -27.38
N ALA A 193 1.89 35.46 -28.70
CA ALA A 193 2.00 36.76 -29.41
C ALA A 193 3.19 37.74 -29.20
N GLY A 194 4.36 37.38 -29.76
CA GLY A 194 5.07 38.17 -30.79
C GLY A 194 5.55 39.62 -30.56
N GLY A 195 6.87 39.84 -30.62
CA GLY A 195 7.51 41.16 -30.77
C GLY A 195 9.05 41.05 -30.78
N PRO A 196 9.81 41.89 -31.52
CA PRO A 196 11.24 41.67 -31.72
C PRO A 196 12.18 42.37 -30.73
N VAL A 197 13.16 41.59 -30.25
CA VAL A 197 14.58 41.93 -30.04
C VAL A 197 14.98 43.40 -29.87
N ILE A 198 15.49 43.74 -28.68
CA ILE A 198 16.81 44.38 -28.56
C ILE A 198 17.64 43.58 -27.55
N VAL A 199 18.92 43.36 -27.87
CA VAL A 199 19.96 42.94 -26.92
C VAL A 199 20.88 44.15 -26.73
N ASP A 200 21.27 44.44 -25.49
CA ASP A 200 22.40 45.33 -25.20
C ASP A 200 23.30 44.67 -24.14
N ASP A 201 24.59 45.03 -24.15
CA ASP A 201 25.69 44.20 -23.66
C ASP A 201 26.37 44.78 -22.40
N ALA A 202 26.74 43.90 -21.48
CA ALA A 202 27.46 44.23 -20.25
C ALA A 202 28.34 43.07 -19.72
N GLY A 203 28.95 42.29 -20.61
CA GLY A 203 29.87 41.21 -20.20
C GLY A 203 31.16 41.69 -19.53
N THR A 204 31.70 40.89 -18.59
CA THR A 204 33.13 40.63 -18.25
C THR A 204 33.18 39.82 -16.93
N THR A 205 34.19 39.03 -16.56
CA THR A 205 35.65 38.96 -16.89
C THR A 205 36.20 37.52 -16.91
N ILE A 206 37.13 37.21 -17.85
CA ILE A 206 38.38 36.41 -17.67
C ILE A 206 38.23 34.88 -17.35
N ASP A 207 39.01 33.90 -17.87
CA ASP A 207 40.36 33.89 -18.49
C ASP A 207 40.60 32.78 -19.57
N ALA A 208 41.73 32.94 -20.30
CA ALA A 208 42.65 31.93 -20.88
C ALA A 208 42.17 30.72 -21.73
N GLY A 209 42.62 30.65 -22.99
CA GLY A 209 42.55 29.41 -23.82
C GLY A 209 42.92 29.58 -25.32
N THR A 210 44.19 29.81 -25.65
CA THR A 210 44.66 30.15 -27.02
C THR A 210 44.42 29.07 -28.11
N PRO A 211 43.95 29.45 -29.32
CA PRO A 211 44.12 28.65 -30.54
C PRO A 211 45.46 28.96 -31.26
N VAL A 212 45.89 28.09 -32.18
CA VAL A 212 47.00 28.35 -33.12
C VAL A 212 46.47 28.35 -34.56
N ASP A 213 47.00 29.29 -35.34
CA ASP A 213 46.58 29.80 -36.64
C ASP A 213 46.90 28.89 -37.86
N ALA A 214 46.26 29.23 -38.99
CA ALA A 214 46.67 29.10 -40.42
C ALA A 214 45.76 28.28 -41.38
N GLY A 215 45.13 28.98 -42.34
CA GLY A 215 44.60 28.44 -43.62
C GLY A 215 45.62 28.59 -44.77
N PRO A 216 45.23 28.79 -46.07
CA PRO A 216 43.91 28.79 -46.75
C PRO A 216 43.77 27.58 -47.73
N GLY A 217 42.80 27.43 -48.65
CA GLY A 217 41.58 28.20 -48.99
C GLY A 217 41.48 28.62 -50.49
N THR A 218 40.24 28.68 -51.04
CA THR A 218 39.84 28.98 -52.45
C THR A 218 40.15 27.89 -53.50
N THR A 219 39.39 27.68 -54.59
CA THR A 219 38.09 28.22 -55.08
C THR A 219 36.98 27.12 -54.95
N ASP A 220 35.89 26.91 -55.74
CA ASP A 220 35.28 27.49 -56.97
C ASP A 220 33.75 27.12 -57.05
N ASP A 221 33.03 27.46 -58.13
CA ASP A 221 31.54 27.30 -58.27
C ASP A 221 31.04 26.64 -59.59
N ALA A 222 29.75 26.29 -59.63
CA ALA A 222 28.80 26.15 -60.78
C ALA A 222 28.30 24.77 -61.28
N GLY A 223 27.09 24.37 -60.80
CA GLY A 223 26.01 23.74 -61.60
C GLY A 223 26.09 22.23 -61.99
N THR A 224 25.01 21.51 -62.39
CA THR A 224 23.53 21.75 -62.37
C THR A 224 22.73 20.41 -62.50
N THR A 225 21.61 20.28 -61.75
CA THR A 225 20.33 19.59 -62.07
C THR A 225 20.21 18.10 -62.51
N VAL A 226 19.46 17.32 -61.69
CA VAL A 226 18.25 16.51 -62.02
C VAL A 226 18.35 15.12 -62.71
N ASP A 227 18.17 14.08 -61.86
CA ASP A 227 17.17 12.96 -61.91
C ASP A 227 17.33 11.66 -62.78
N ALA A 228 16.69 10.61 -62.24
CA ALA A 228 16.12 9.38 -62.82
C ALA A 228 16.98 8.19 -63.36
N GLY A 229 16.75 7.00 -62.78
CA GLY A 229 16.51 5.77 -63.56
C GLY A 229 17.42 4.54 -63.35
N SER A 230 16.81 3.41 -62.99
CA SER A 230 17.36 2.03 -63.02
C SER A 230 16.25 1.07 -63.53
N PRO A 231 16.43 -0.27 -63.65
CA PRO A 231 17.60 -1.11 -63.92
C PRO A 231 17.39 -2.05 -65.15
N ILE A 232 18.35 -2.93 -65.53
CA ILE A 232 18.05 -4.12 -66.38
C ILE A 232 18.95 -5.35 -66.10
N ASP A 233 18.31 -6.53 -66.16
CA ASP A 233 18.75 -7.87 -66.63
C ASP A 233 19.76 -8.76 -65.85
N ALA A 234 19.36 -10.04 -65.66
CA ALA A 234 20.16 -11.25 -65.94
C ALA A 234 19.39 -12.58 -65.66
N GLY A 235 19.52 -13.57 -66.54
CA GLY A 235 19.25 -15.02 -66.32
C GLY A 235 20.27 -15.87 -67.14
N PRO A 236 20.07 -17.18 -67.43
CA PRO A 236 19.02 -18.13 -66.97
C PRO A 236 19.45 -19.62 -66.68
N GLY A 237 18.69 -20.33 -65.81
CA GLY A 237 18.47 -21.81 -65.79
C GLY A 237 19.65 -22.81 -65.59
N PRO A 238 19.43 -24.15 -65.65
CA PRO A 238 18.17 -24.94 -65.72
C PRO A 238 18.12 -26.18 -64.75
N THR A 239 17.25 -27.18 -65.02
CA THR A 239 17.01 -28.51 -64.35
C THR A 239 16.32 -28.49 -62.97
N ASP A 240 15.38 -29.37 -62.61
CA ASP A 240 14.69 -30.49 -63.33
C ASP A 240 13.19 -30.63 -62.88
N ASP A 241 12.40 -31.46 -63.60
CA ASP A 241 10.92 -31.57 -63.51
C ASP A 241 10.42 -32.88 -62.83
N ALA A 242 9.32 -32.80 -62.06
CA ALA A 242 8.58 -33.95 -61.54
C ALA A 242 7.14 -33.65 -61.04
N GLY A 243 6.13 -33.82 -61.91
CA GLY A 243 4.84 -34.43 -61.50
C GLY A 243 3.62 -33.52 -61.26
N THR A 244 2.61 -33.67 -62.13
CA THR A 244 1.21 -33.22 -61.95
C THR A 244 0.37 -34.31 -61.24
N THR A 245 -0.89 -34.18 -60.79
CA THR A 245 -2.08 -33.31 -61.02
C THR A 245 -2.83 -33.11 -59.67
N ILE A 246 -3.77 -32.17 -59.46
CA ILE A 246 -5.17 -32.12 -59.92
C ILE A 246 -5.71 -30.67 -59.86
N ASP A 247 -6.79 -30.40 -60.62
CA ASP A 247 -7.33 -29.08 -60.96
C ASP A 247 -8.68 -28.73 -60.27
N ALA A 248 -9.02 -27.44 -60.30
CA ALA A 248 -10.34 -26.78 -60.15
C ALA A 248 -11.20 -26.97 -58.88
N GLY A 249 -11.40 -25.87 -58.16
CA GLY A 249 -12.46 -25.67 -57.15
C GLY A 249 -12.60 -24.18 -56.77
N SER A 250 -13.58 -23.48 -57.36
CA SER A 250 -13.72 -22.00 -57.30
C SER A 250 -14.51 -21.47 -56.08
N PRO A 251 -14.49 -20.15 -55.81
CA PRO A 251 -14.81 -19.56 -54.49
C PRO A 251 -16.29 -19.11 -54.30
N VAL A 252 -16.52 -18.29 -53.25
CA VAL A 252 -17.78 -17.77 -52.63
C VAL A 252 -18.66 -18.84 -51.95
N ASP A 253 -19.43 -18.55 -50.90
CA ASP A 253 -20.08 -17.28 -50.48
C ASP A 253 -20.03 -17.02 -48.94
N ALA A 254 -20.57 -15.87 -48.50
CA ALA A 254 -20.53 -15.36 -47.11
C ALA A 254 -21.71 -15.81 -46.22
N GLY A 255 -21.56 -15.69 -44.89
CA GLY A 255 -22.68 -15.84 -43.94
C GLY A 255 -22.31 -15.77 -42.44
N THR A 256 -22.62 -14.65 -41.80
CA THR A 256 -23.04 -14.57 -40.37
C THR A 256 -24.56 -14.81 -40.29
N PRO A 257 -25.13 -15.36 -39.20
CA PRO A 257 -25.08 -14.84 -37.81
C PRO A 257 -24.67 -15.95 -36.80
N ASP A 258 -24.86 -15.91 -35.47
CA ASP A 258 -25.66 -15.05 -34.58
C ASP A 258 -25.04 -14.95 -33.16
N ALA A 259 -25.60 -14.10 -32.30
CA ALA A 259 -25.17 -13.96 -30.90
C ALA A 259 -25.73 -15.08 -30.00
N GLY A 260 -24.92 -15.53 -29.03
CA GLY A 260 -25.31 -16.50 -28.01
C GLY A 260 -24.83 -16.06 -26.63
N SER A 261 -25.77 -15.87 -25.70
CA SER A 261 -25.50 -15.39 -24.33
C SER A 261 -25.07 -16.52 -23.38
N THR A 262 -24.22 -16.18 -22.42
CA THR A 262 -24.07 -16.81 -21.08
C THR A 262 -23.98 -18.33 -20.96
N ASP A 263 -22.88 -18.80 -20.36
CA ASP A 263 -23.02 -19.55 -19.11
C ASP A 263 -21.94 -19.10 -18.11
N ALA A 264 -22.25 -19.14 -16.81
CA ALA A 264 -21.44 -18.59 -15.73
C ALA A 264 -20.90 -19.73 -14.85
N GLY A 265 -19.87 -20.43 -15.34
CA GLY A 265 -19.18 -21.48 -14.60
C GLY A 265 -18.31 -20.91 -13.47
N SER A 266 -18.79 -20.97 -12.23
CA SER A 266 -17.98 -20.65 -11.05
C SER A 266 -16.78 -21.60 -10.94
N PRO A 267 -15.56 -21.10 -10.70
CA PRO A 267 -14.40 -21.95 -10.44
C PRO A 267 -14.52 -22.57 -9.04
N THR A 268 -15.10 -23.77 -8.97
CA THR A 268 -15.01 -24.62 -7.77
C THR A 268 -13.55 -24.88 -7.45
N ASP A 269 -13.16 -24.70 -6.19
CA ASP A 269 -11.79 -24.87 -5.71
C ASP A 269 -11.29 -26.32 -5.92
N GLY A 270 -10.60 -26.52 -7.04
CA GLY A 270 -9.97 -27.77 -7.42
C GLY A 270 -8.46 -27.62 -7.28
N GLY A 271 -7.92 -28.08 -6.15
CA GLY A 271 -6.49 -28.11 -5.86
C GLY A 271 -5.68 -28.57 -7.09
N PRO A 272 -4.67 -27.80 -7.51
CA PRO A 272 -4.32 -27.73 -8.92
C PRO A 272 -3.56 -28.97 -9.40
N ALA A 273 -3.79 -29.37 -10.66
CA ALA A 273 -3.36 -30.67 -11.17
C ALA A 273 -1.82 -30.82 -11.25
N PRO A 274 -1.23 -32.00 -10.96
CA PRO A 274 0.22 -32.18 -10.88
C PRO A 274 1.00 -31.58 -12.06
N GLY A 275 1.87 -30.61 -11.77
CA GLY A 275 2.62 -29.83 -12.79
C GLY A 275 2.05 -28.43 -13.08
N THR A 276 1.08 -27.94 -12.30
CA THR A 276 0.52 -26.59 -12.37
C THR A 276 1.45 -25.48 -11.87
N TYR A 277 1.10 -24.24 -12.20
CA TYR A 277 1.76 -23.04 -11.73
C TYR A 277 0.73 -22.03 -11.23
N THR A 278 1.06 -21.34 -10.14
CA THR A 278 0.29 -20.22 -9.60
C THR A 278 0.84 -18.94 -10.20
N ASN A 279 -0.03 -18.16 -10.87
CA ASN A 279 0.30 -16.79 -11.23
C ASN A 279 0.09 -15.91 -9.99
N ILE A 280 0.98 -14.94 -9.75
CA ILE A 280 0.89 -13.99 -8.64
C ILE A 280 1.22 -12.60 -9.18
N ARG A 281 0.25 -11.68 -9.16
CA ARG A 281 0.46 -10.26 -9.39
C ARG A 281 0.58 -9.53 -8.05
N VAL A 282 1.73 -8.91 -7.81
CA VAL A 282 1.97 -8.09 -6.62
C VAL A 282 2.04 -6.62 -7.01
N MET A 283 1.34 -5.78 -6.25
CA MET A 283 1.27 -4.32 -6.42
C MET A 283 1.75 -3.60 -5.16
N ALA A 284 2.62 -2.60 -5.32
CA ALA A 284 2.85 -1.56 -4.31
C ALA A 284 1.94 -0.36 -4.59
N ALA A 285 1.35 0.23 -3.55
CA ALA A 285 0.37 1.30 -3.68
C ALA A 285 0.34 2.25 -2.47
N ASN A 286 0.97 3.42 -2.60
CA ASN A 286 0.64 4.63 -1.86
C ASN A 286 -0.29 5.51 -2.70
N LEU A 287 -1.51 5.01 -2.98
CA LEU A 287 -2.43 5.60 -3.98
C LEU A 287 -3.56 6.42 -3.34
N SER A 288 -3.25 7.10 -2.25
CA SER A 288 -4.11 8.11 -1.65
C SER A 288 -4.34 9.30 -2.59
N SER A 289 -5.43 10.05 -2.39
CA SER A 289 -5.68 11.29 -3.13
C SER A 289 -6.64 12.20 -2.38
N GLY A 290 -6.62 13.50 -2.70
CA GLY A 290 -7.19 14.51 -1.81
C GLY A 290 -6.28 14.76 -0.61
N ASN A 291 -6.83 15.39 0.44
CA ASN A 291 -6.01 15.99 1.50
C ASN A 291 -6.02 15.21 2.83
N GLY A 292 -6.60 14.01 2.86
CA GLY A 292 -6.75 13.22 4.09
C GLY A 292 -5.73 12.09 4.31
N GLN A 293 -4.83 11.84 3.33
CA GLN A 293 -3.93 10.66 3.33
C GLN A 293 -4.74 9.35 3.46
N ASP A 294 -5.70 9.23 2.54
CA ASP A 294 -6.71 8.17 2.51
C ASP A 294 -7.15 7.86 1.06
N TYR A 295 -7.95 6.80 0.92
CA TYR A 295 -8.46 6.27 -0.36
C TYR A 295 -9.85 6.80 -0.77
N ASP A 296 -10.43 7.78 -0.07
CA ASP A 296 -11.72 8.43 -0.38
C ASP A 296 -11.53 9.83 -1.00
N PRO A 297 -11.26 9.88 -2.31
CA PRO A 297 -12.41 9.76 -3.23
C PRO A 297 -12.25 8.66 -4.30
N GLY A 298 -11.50 7.60 -3.99
CA GLY A 298 -11.53 6.34 -4.75
C GLY A 298 -10.68 6.28 -6.03
N HIS A 299 -9.81 7.26 -6.31
CA HIS A 299 -8.89 7.17 -7.47
C HIS A 299 -7.96 5.96 -7.35
N GLY A 300 -7.29 5.79 -6.20
CA GLY A 300 -6.44 4.64 -5.92
C GLY A 300 -7.18 3.30 -5.97
N ILE A 301 -8.44 3.26 -5.52
CA ILE A 301 -9.28 2.05 -5.58
C ILE A 301 -9.51 1.64 -7.05
N ARG A 302 -9.85 2.58 -7.94
CA ARG A 302 -9.99 2.31 -9.38
C ARG A 302 -8.68 1.84 -10.00
N LEU A 303 -7.55 2.45 -9.63
CA LEU A 303 -6.21 2.05 -10.10
C LEU A 303 -5.87 0.61 -9.70
N MET A 304 -6.19 0.18 -8.48
CA MET A 304 -6.04 -1.22 -8.05
C MET A 304 -6.99 -2.15 -8.82
N GLN A 305 -8.28 -1.80 -8.93
CA GLN A 305 -9.28 -2.56 -9.70
C GLN A 305 -8.87 -2.80 -11.15
N GLY A 306 -8.35 -1.76 -11.82
CA GLY A 306 -7.97 -1.83 -13.22
C GLY A 306 -6.78 -2.75 -13.52
N VAL A 307 -5.95 -3.08 -12.53
CA VAL A 307 -4.77 -3.96 -12.73
C VAL A 307 -4.91 -5.36 -12.10
N ASP A 308 -6.04 -5.66 -11.45
CA ASP A 308 -6.38 -7.00 -10.92
C ASP A 308 -5.22 -7.67 -10.16
N PRO A 309 -4.72 -7.09 -9.05
CA PRO A 309 -3.61 -7.62 -8.28
C PRO A 309 -4.06 -8.74 -7.33
N ASP A 310 -3.29 -9.83 -7.24
CA ASP A 310 -3.54 -10.88 -6.25
C ASP A 310 -3.07 -10.47 -4.84
N VAL A 311 -2.05 -9.62 -4.74
CA VAL A 311 -1.53 -9.07 -3.47
C VAL A 311 -1.23 -7.59 -3.62
N VAL A 312 -1.69 -6.78 -2.67
CA VAL A 312 -1.39 -5.34 -2.58
C VAL A 312 -0.63 -5.03 -1.29
N LEU A 313 0.49 -4.34 -1.43
CA LEU A 313 1.26 -3.72 -0.36
C LEU A 313 0.85 -2.25 -0.32
N ILE A 314 -0.08 -1.95 0.57
CA ILE A 314 -0.78 -0.67 0.65
C ILE A 314 -0.18 0.22 1.75
N GLN A 315 -0.04 1.52 1.46
CA GLN A 315 0.42 2.57 2.35
C GLN A 315 -0.70 3.62 2.47
N GLU A 316 -0.72 4.41 3.55
CA GLU A 316 -1.80 5.36 3.82
C GLU A 316 -3.20 4.69 3.75
N PHE A 317 -3.31 3.51 4.38
CA PHE A 317 -4.45 2.60 4.26
C PHE A 317 -5.68 3.06 5.08
N ASN A 318 -6.01 4.34 4.97
CA ASN A 318 -7.20 4.95 5.54
C ASN A 318 -8.32 5.00 4.49
N TYR A 319 -9.57 4.94 4.94
CA TYR A 319 -10.73 5.08 4.08
C TYR A 319 -11.97 5.55 4.87
N LYS A 320 -12.47 6.74 4.53
CA LYS A 320 -13.65 7.40 5.12
C LYS A 320 -13.60 7.58 6.63
N SER A 321 -14.01 6.56 7.38
CA SER A 321 -14.14 6.56 8.85
C SER A 321 -13.18 5.60 9.55
N ASP A 322 -12.39 4.85 8.78
CA ASP A 322 -11.52 3.75 9.23
C ASP A 322 -12.23 2.64 10.03
N SER A 323 -13.57 2.62 10.01
CA SER A 323 -14.35 1.52 10.55
C SER A 323 -14.05 0.23 9.79
N VAL A 324 -14.14 -0.92 10.49
CA VAL A 324 -13.97 -2.25 9.89
C VAL A 324 -14.88 -2.42 8.66
N ALA A 325 -16.11 -1.88 8.71
CA ALA A 325 -17.05 -1.91 7.59
C ALA A 325 -16.56 -1.11 6.37
N ASP A 326 -15.91 0.04 6.56
CA ASP A 326 -15.33 0.82 5.46
C ASP A 326 -14.07 0.16 4.90
N ILE A 327 -13.13 -0.28 5.74
CA ILE A 327 -11.90 -0.96 5.27
C ILE A 327 -12.26 -2.26 4.52
N THR A 328 -13.16 -3.08 5.06
CA THR A 328 -13.70 -4.27 4.37
C THR A 328 -14.46 -3.90 3.08
N SER A 329 -15.10 -2.72 3.03
CA SER A 329 -15.71 -2.20 1.79
C SER A 329 -14.68 -1.73 0.76
N LEU A 330 -13.49 -1.27 1.14
CA LEU A 330 -12.37 -1.01 0.21
C LEU A 330 -11.79 -2.33 -0.31
N VAL A 331 -11.52 -3.28 0.60
CA VAL A 331 -10.93 -4.58 0.25
C VAL A 331 -11.83 -5.34 -0.73
N ASN A 332 -13.14 -5.41 -0.48
CA ASN A 332 -14.09 -6.04 -1.40
C ASN A 332 -14.28 -5.27 -2.73
N GLN A 333 -13.86 -4.00 -2.83
CA GLN A 333 -13.77 -3.29 -4.11
C GLN A 333 -12.51 -3.69 -4.89
N VAL A 334 -11.38 -3.98 -4.22
CA VAL A 334 -10.17 -4.51 -4.87
C VAL A 334 -10.39 -5.96 -5.33
N GLY A 335 -10.94 -6.80 -4.46
CA GLY A 335 -11.26 -8.19 -4.77
C GLY A 335 -12.30 -8.75 -3.79
N PRO A 336 -13.49 -9.20 -4.25
CA PRO A 336 -14.50 -9.79 -3.38
C PRO A 336 -13.97 -11.02 -2.63
N GLY A 337 -14.08 -11.02 -1.31
CA GLY A 337 -13.58 -12.10 -0.46
C GLY A 337 -12.06 -12.12 -0.25
N PHE A 338 -11.33 -11.05 -0.62
CA PHE A 338 -9.92 -10.92 -0.28
C PHE A 338 -9.73 -10.71 1.23
N HIS A 339 -8.63 -11.23 1.75
CA HIS A 339 -8.16 -11.04 3.13
C HIS A 339 -7.33 -9.76 3.24
N TYR A 340 -7.22 -9.19 4.44
CA TYR A 340 -6.33 -8.05 4.68
C TYR A 340 -5.73 -8.03 6.08
N TYR A 341 -4.65 -7.25 6.21
CA TYR A 341 -4.11 -6.75 7.48
C TYR A 341 -3.83 -5.24 7.34
N ARG A 342 -4.00 -4.49 8.43
CA ARG A 342 -3.78 -3.04 8.54
C ARG A 342 -3.19 -2.75 9.92
N GLU A 343 -2.22 -1.84 9.99
CA GLU A 343 -1.58 -1.45 11.25
C GLU A 343 -2.57 -0.88 12.29
N GLY A 344 -2.28 -1.14 13.57
CA GLY A 344 -3.12 -0.76 14.70
C GLY A 344 -2.80 0.64 15.24
N GLY A 345 -3.78 1.54 15.28
CA GLY A 345 -3.64 2.86 15.92
C GLY A 345 -2.70 3.86 15.20
N ALA A 346 -2.04 3.45 14.12
CA ALA A 346 -1.25 4.33 13.26
C ALA A 346 -2.10 5.40 12.56
N GLN A 347 -1.49 6.55 12.26
CA GLN A 347 -2.12 7.69 11.58
C GLN A 347 -2.19 7.47 10.06
N ILE A 348 -1.13 6.93 9.48
CA ILE A 348 -1.00 6.65 8.05
C ILE A 348 -0.54 5.19 7.87
N PRO A 349 -1.39 4.24 8.28
CA PRO A 349 -1.05 2.83 8.42
C PRO A 349 -0.62 2.22 7.09
N ASN A 350 0.34 1.31 7.17
CA ASN A 350 0.54 0.34 6.10
C ASN A 350 -0.39 -0.87 6.28
N GLY A 351 -0.47 -1.68 5.24
CA GLY A 351 -1.17 -2.94 5.28
C GLY A 351 -0.88 -3.83 4.10
N VAL A 352 -1.55 -4.98 4.11
CA VAL A 352 -1.50 -6.01 3.07
C VAL A 352 -2.92 -6.37 2.71
N ILE A 353 -3.23 -6.43 1.42
CA ILE A 353 -4.46 -7.04 0.90
C ILE A 353 -4.05 -8.27 0.10
N SER A 354 -4.75 -9.39 0.26
CA SER A 354 -4.39 -10.68 -0.34
C SER A 354 -5.61 -11.45 -0.83
N ARG A 355 -5.54 -11.96 -2.06
CA ARG A 355 -6.47 -12.92 -2.65
C ARG A 355 -6.55 -14.24 -1.86
N TRP A 356 -5.46 -14.62 -1.20
CA TRP A 356 -5.31 -15.88 -0.50
C TRP A 356 -5.25 -15.70 1.03
N PRO A 357 -5.53 -16.74 1.83
CA PRO A 357 -5.54 -16.65 3.29
C PRO A 357 -4.24 -16.11 3.89
N ILE A 358 -4.38 -15.16 4.80
CA ILE A 358 -3.28 -14.67 5.64
C ILE A 358 -3.17 -15.60 6.86
N LEU A 359 -2.13 -16.45 6.87
CA LEU A 359 -1.86 -17.42 7.93
C LEU A 359 -1.36 -16.77 9.23
N ALA A 360 -0.62 -15.67 9.08
CA ALA A 360 -0.13 -14.84 10.17
C ALA A 360 0.12 -13.42 9.64
N SER A 361 -0.07 -12.40 10.46
CA SER A 361 0.25 -11.01 10.14
C SER A 361 0.54 -10.22 11.41
N GLY A 362 1.03 -9.00 11.23
CA GLY A 362 1.31 -8.05 12.30
C GLY A 362 2.13 -6.88 11.76
N GLU A 363 2.70 -6.10 12.67
CA GLU A 363 3.56 -4.97 12.36
C GLU A 363 4.95 -5.15 12.99
N TRP A 364 5.96 -4.49 12.42
CA TRP A 364 7.28 -4.36 13.02
C TRP A 364 7.58 -2.87 13.23
N LYS A 365 7.86 -2.47 14.46
CA LYS A 365 8.13 -1.07 14.85
C LYS A 365 9.13 -0.38 13.92
N ASP A 366 8.72 0.74 13.32
CA ASP A 366 9.58 1.67 12.61
C ASP A 366 10.49 2.39 13.62
N PRO A 367 11.83 2.39 13.43
CA PRO A 367 12.79 2.99 14.36
C PRO A 367 12.94 4.51 14.24
N GLU A 368 12.30 5.17 13.25
CA GLU A 368 12.48 6.59 12.91
C GLU A 368 11.21 7.45 13.08
N VAL A 369 10.03 6.83 13.28
CA VAL A 369 8.71 7.47 13.52
C VAL A 369 7.76 6.65 14.41
N ASP A 370 6.69 7.27 14.88
CA ASP A 370 5.61 6.62 15.67
C ASP A 370 4.22 6.66 15.01
N ASN A 371 4.09 7.15 13.76
CA ASN A 371 2.77 7.36 13.12
C ASN A 371 2.36 6.30 12.07
N ARG A 372 3.22 5.30 11.86
CA ARG A 372 3.09 4.08 11.04
C ARG A 372 4.25 3.15 11.40
N ASP A 373 4.15 1.87 11.04
CA ASP A 373 5.20 0.85 11.29
C ASP A 373 5.55 0.09 9.99
N PHE A 374 5.95 -1.18 10.05
CA PHE A 374 6.10 -2.05 8.88
C PHE A 374 5.14 -3.26 8.96
N ALA A 375 3.96 -3.13 8.38
CA ALA A 375 3.00 -4.22 8.19
C ALA A 375 3.61 -5.41 7.43
N TRP A 376 3.43 -6.62 7.97
CA TRP A 376 3.85 -7.87 7.35
C TRP A 376 2.74 -8.92 7.37
N ALA A 377 2.79 -9.85 6.41
CA ALA A 377 1.89 -10.99 6.34
C ALA A 377 2.59 -12.23 5.77
N ARG A 378 2.13 -13.41 6.19
CA ARG A 378 2.45 -14.73 5.63
C ARG A 378 1.18 -15.26 4.96
N ILE A 379 1.24 -15.54 3.67
CA ILE A 379 0.09 -15.85 2.81
C ILE A 379 0.18 -17.29 2.30
N ASP A 380 -0.92 -18.04 2.42
CA ASP A 380 -1.10 -19.42 1.90
C ASP A 380 -1.35 -19.39 0.38
N ILE A 381 -0.27 -19.25 -0.40
CA ILE A 381 -0.37 -19.31 -1.86
C ILE A 381 -0.42 -20.77 -2.35
N PRO A 382 -1.19 -21.10 -3.41
CA PRO A 382 -1.28 -22.49 -3.88
C PRO A 382 0.08 -23.04 -4.34
N GLY A 383 0.66 -23.92 -3.54
CA GLY A 383 1.97 -24.55 -3.75
C GLY A 383 2.57 -25.10 -2.45
N PRO A 384 3.86 -25.47 -2.45
CA PRO A 384 4.57 -26.00 -1.29
C PRO A 384 5.33 -24.91 -0.46
N LYS A 385 5.12 -23.63 -0.78
CA LYS A 385 5.81 -22.46 -0.20
C LYS A 385 4.78 -21.37 0.10
N ASP A 386 4.85 -20.78 1.29
CA ASP A 386 4.09 -19.56 1.60
C ASP A 386 4.73 -18.33 0.96
N LEU A 387 3.96 -17.25 0.84
CA LEU A 387 4.44 -15.92 0.44
C LEU A 387 4.44 -14.99 1.65
N TRP A 388 5.63 -14.66 2.15
CA TRP A 388 5.83 -13.56 3.09
C TRP A 388 5.90 -12.24 2.34
N VAL A 389 5.25 -11.23 2.88
CA VAL A 389 5.31 -9.87 2.34
C VAL A 389 5.49 -8.84 3.45
N VAL A 390 6.20 -7.76 3.14
CA VAL A 390 6.38 -6.59 4.01
C VAL A 390 5.97 -5.35 3.22
N SER A 391 4.95 -4.65 3.71
CA SER A 391 4.47 -3.37 3.18
C SER A 391 5.11 -2.23 3.97
N VAL A 392 5.67 -1.24 3.27
CA VAL A 392 6.45 -0.16 3.89
C VAL A 392 6.10 1.22 3.33
N HIS A 393 6.21 2.22 4.18
CA HIS A 393 6.23 3.65 3.84
C HIS A 393 7.46 4.24 4.54
N LEU A 394 8.59 4.36 3.84
CA LEU A 394 9.87 4.79 4.42
C LEU A 394 9.94 6.32 4.57
N LEU A 395 10.68 6.84 5.55
CA LEU A 395 10.64 8.25 5.93
C LEU A 395 11.33 9.18 4.90
N THR A 396 10.59 10.19 4.46
CA THR A 396 11.04 11.28 3.57
C THR A 396 12.27 12.04 4.07
N ARG A 397 12.47 12.13 5.40
CA ARG A 397 13.45 12.98 6.11
C ARG A 397 14.88 12.90 5.58
N SER A 398 15.38 11.72 5.22
CA SER A 398 16.68 11.56 4.53
C SER A 398 16.90 10.12 4.06
N SER A 399 17.77 9.94 3.05
CA SER A 399 18.35 8.65 2.65
C SER A 399 19.12 7.91 3.77
N GLY A 400 19.53 8.64 4.82
CA GLY A 400 20.07 8.07 6.05
C GLY A 400 19.00 7.35 6.87
N ALA A 401 17.87 8.00 7.14
CA ALA A 401 16.72 7.42 7.85
C ALA A 401 16.15 6.21 7.10
N ARG A 402 15.96 6.33 5.77
CA ARG A 402 15.57 5.23 4.88
C ARG A 402 16.50 4.03 4.96
N ASN A 403 17.76 4.23 5.32
CA ASN A 403 18.73 3.16 5.53
C ASN A 403 18.70 2.59 6.97
N THR A 404 18.30 3.36 7.98
CA THR A 404 17.98 2.85 9.33
C THR A 404 16.80 1.89 9.23
N GLU A 405 15.69 2.33 8.62
CA GLU A 405 14.47 1.55 8.42
C GLU A 405 14.76 0.27 7.63
N ALA A 406 15.45 0.39 6.48
CA ALA A 406 15.87 -0.77 5.68
C ALA A 406 16.77 -1.76 6.45
N ALA A 407 17.60 -1.28 7.38
CA ALA A 407 18.43 -2.16 8.20
C ALA A 407 17.62 -2.93 9.25
N GLU A 408 16.60 -2.30 9.86
CA GLU A 408 15.69 -2.98 10.77
C GLU A 408 14.80 -3.97 10.02
N ILE A 409 14.24 -3.62 8.86
CA ILE A 409 13.48 -4.56 8.01
C ILE A 409 14.33 -5.78 7.64
N VAL A 410 15.59 -5.59 7.22
CA VAL A 410 16.53 -6.69 6.94
C VAL A 410 16.84 -7.54 8.19
N SER A 411 16.88 -6.92 9.37
CA SER A 411 17.04 -7.60 10.66
C SER A 411 15.81 -8.47 10.98
N LYS A 412 14.60 -7.92 10.88
CA LYS A 412 13.34 -8.62 11.12
C LYS A 412 13.11 -9.77 10.15
N VAL A 413 13.31 -9.54 8.85
CA VAL A 413 13.20 -10.59 7.82
C VAL A 413 14.11 -11.78 8.16
N ARG A 414 15.40 -11.53 8.45
CA ARG A 414 16.36 -12.58 8.82
C ARG A 414 16.07 -13.27 10.15
N GLY A 415 15.26 -12.66 11.03
CA GLY A 415 14.83 -13.23 12.30
C GLY A 415 13.55 -14.07 12.22
N ASN A 416 12.70 -13.87 11.21
CA ASN A 416 11.33 -14.39 11.20
C ASN A 416 10.93 -15.12 9.91
N VAL A 417 11.47 -14.74 8.74
CA VAL A 417 11.09 -15.32 7.43
C VAL A 417 11.97 -16.54 7.13
N PRO A 418 11.40 -17.74 6.90
CA PRO A 418 12.18 -18.92 6.53
C PRO A 418 12.79 -18.82 5.12
N GLU A 419 14.03 -19.26 4.95
CA GLU A 419 14.67 -19.44 3.63
C GLU A 419 13.96 -20.51 2.75
N SER A 420 12.98 -21.23 3.30
CA SER A 420 12.11 -22.15 2.55
C SER A 420 10.98 -21.46 1.82
N ASP A 421 10.59 -20.25 2.21
CA ASP A 421 9.35 -19.61 1.76
C ASP A 421 9.68 -18.58 0.65
N TYR A 422 8.74 -17.76 0.18
CA TYR A 422 9.03 -16.62 -0.70
C TYR A 422 8.87 -15.30 0.05
N LEU A 423 9.59 -14.26 -0.37
CA LEU A 423 9.59 -12.91 0.22
C LEU A 423 9.34 -11.81 -0.82
N VAL A 424 8.46 -10.87 -0.46
CA VAL A 424 8.33 -9.53 -1.06
C VAL A 424 8.61 -8.45 -0.01
N ILE A 425 9.31 -7.39 -0.40
CA ILE A 425 9.35 -6.11 0.32
C ILE A 425 8.93 -5.04 -0.68
N GLY A 426 7.90 -4.26 -0.38
CA GLY A 426 7.39 -3.27 -1.32
C GLY A 426 6.49 -2.22 -0.68
N GLY A 427 6.15 -1.21 -1.45
CA GLY A 427 5.47 -0.01 -1.00
C GLY A 427 6.23 1.25 -1.38
N ASP A 428 5.96 2.33 -0.67
CA ASP A 428 6.65 3.61 -0.83
C ASP A 428 7.98 3.62 -0.08
N PHE A 429 9.09 3.74 -0.82
CA PHE A 429 10.42 3.83 -0.24
C PHE A 429 10.88 5.29 -0.11
N ASN A 430 10.12 6.28 -0.61
CA ASN A 430 10.48 7.70 -0.67
C ASN A 430 11.89 7.98 -1.24
N THR A 431 12.42 7.09 -2.09
CA THR A 431 13.79 7.18 -2.59
C THR A 431 13.93 8.12 -3.79
N ASP A 432 14.87 9.05 -3.68
CA ASP A 432 15.27 9.98 -4.74
C ASP A 432 15.98 9.26 -5.90
N SER A 433 16.60 8.10 -5.66
CA SER A 433 17.29 7.32 -6.70
C SER A 433 17.45 5.83 -6.36
N PHE A 434 17.51 4.98 -7.40
CA PHE A 434 17.90 3.56 -7.30
C PHE A 434 19.33 3.32 -6.77
N SER A 435 20.10 4.37 -6.50
CA SER A 435 21.47 4.33 -5.97
C SER A 435 21.58 4.61 -4.47
N GLU A 436 20.46 4.79 -3.77
CA GLU A 436 20.47 5.01 -2.31
C GLU A 436 20.98 3.81 -1.51
N SER A 437 21.51 4.11 -0.32
CA SER A 437 22.07 3.14 0.62
C SER A 437 21.07 2.05 1.03
N CYS A 438 19.77 2.37 1.14
CA CYS A 438 18.72 1.41 1.42
C CYS A 438 18.69 0.25 0.39
N PHE A 439 18.95 0.48 -0.91
CA PHE A 439 19.04 -0.60 -1.90
C PHE A 439 20.29 -1.47 -1.76
N THR A 440 21.36 -0.95 -1.16
CA THR A 440 22.53 -1.77 -0.77
C THR A 440 22.23 -2.60 0.48
N THR A 441 21.43 -2.05 1.40
CA THR A 441 20.96 -2.75 2.60
C THR A 441 19.95 -3.84 2.26
N PHE A 442 18.84 -3.52 1.57
CA PHE A 442 17.83 -4.50 1.11
C PHE A 442 18.39 -5.63 0.23
N LYS A 443 19.50 -5.40 -0.50
CA LYS A 443 20.23 -6.44 -1.26
C LYS A 443 20.68 -7.65 -0.41
N ASN A 444 20.66 -7.52 0.92
CA ASN A 444 20.91 -8.61 1.86
C ASN A 444 19.84 -9.71 1.88
N VAL A 445 18.64 -9.44 1.33
CA VAL A 445 17.48 -10.34 1.32
C VAL A 445 16.68 -10.32 0.01
N VAL A 446 16.64 -9.20 -0.72
CA VAL A 446 15.88 -9.03 -1.98
C VAL A 446 16.71 -8.51 -3.16
N VAL A 447 16.26 -8.76 -4.39
CA VAL A 447 16.89 -8.34 -5.65
C VAL A 447 16.58 -6.87 -5.93
N THR A 448 17.57 -5.99 -5.71
CA THR A 448 17.47 -4.53 -5.92
C THR A 448 18.00 -4.03 -7.26
N SER A 449 18.50 -4.91 -8.13
CA SER A 449 19.15 -4.51 -9.39
C SER A 449 18.17 -4.34 -10.56
N ALA A 450 18.49 -3.39 -11.44
CA ALA A 450 17.92 -3.24 -12.77
C ALA A 450 17.85 -4.57 -13.57
N PRO A 451 16.92 -4.72 -14.53
CA PRO A 451 15.95 -3.72 -15.01
C PRO A 451 14.75 -3.51 -14.08
N TYR A 452 14.25 -2.28 -14.06
CA TYR A 452 13.14 -1.83 -13.21
C TYR A 452 11.79 -1.81 -13.96
N PRO A 453 10.65 -1.82 -13.24
CA PRO A 453 9.35 -1.48 -13.79
C PRO A 453 9.35 -0.12 -14.49
N ALA A 454 8.47 0.04 -15.49
CA ALA A 454 8.29 1.30 -16.21
C ALA A 454 6.85 1.45 -16.70
N ASP A 455 6.44 2.69 -17.01
CA ASP A 455 5.16 2.93 -17.68
C ASP A 455 5.20 2.62 -19.18
N LYS A 456 4.09 2.88 -19.88
CA LYS A 456 3.95 2.67 -21.33
C LYS A 456 4.92 3.48 -22.20
N ASN A 457 5.48 4.57 -21.67
CA ASN A 457 6.49 5.40 -22.34
C ASN A 457 7.93 5.08 -21.88
N GLY A 458 8.11 4.09 -21.00
CA GLY A 458 9.40 3.71 -20.44
C GLY A 458 9.87 4.58 -19.26
N LYS A 459 9.01 5.43 -18.67
CA LYS A 459 9.38 6.25 -17.51
C LYS A 459 9.31 5.40 -16.24
N THR A 460 10.42 5.32 -15.52
CA THR A 460 10.62 4.45 -14.33
C THR A 460 10.37 5.15 -12.99
N GLY A 461 10.34 6.48 -12.97
CA GLY A 461 9.98 7.23 -11.76
C GLY A 461 8.50 7.08 -11.44
N THR A 462 8.18 7.18 -10.15
CA THR A 462 6.87 6.86 -9.55
C THR A 462 6.29 8.01 -8.74
N ASN A 463 7.09 8.98 -8.29
CA ASN A 463 6.57 10.22 -7.68
C ASN A 463 5.71 11.05 -8.67
N ALA A 464 5.00 12.07 -8.21
CA ALA A 464 4.07 12.88 -9.01
C ALA A 464 4.65 13.45 -10.33
N SER A 465 5.88 13.99 -10.32
CA SER A 465 6.60 14.47 -11.52
C SER A 465 7.18 13.33 -12.38
N ARG A 466 7.14 12.10 -11.86
CA ARG A 466 7.62 10.85 -12.44
C ARG A 466 9.14 10.82 -12.66
N GLU A 467 9.88 11.57 -11.86
CA GLU A 467 11.35 11.75 -11.93
C GLU A 467 12.10 10.88 -10.92
N LYS A 468 11.49 10.61 -9.76
CA LYS A 468 12.07 9.86 -8.64
C LYS A 468 11.37 8.51 -8.47
N PRO A 469 12.11 7.42 -8.21
CA PRO A 469 11.52 6.11 -7.93
C PRO A 469 11.19 5.99 -6.43
N TYR A 470 10.08 6.57 -6.00
CA TYR A 470 9.56 6.43 -4.63
C TYR A 470 9.12 5.00 -4.36
N ASP A 471 8.17 4.50 -5.13
CA ASP A 471 7.51 3.19 -4.94
C ASP A 471 8.26 2.01 -5.57
N HIS A 472 8.28 0.84 -4.89
CA HIS A 472 8.95 -0.39 -5.36
C HIS A 472 8.18 -1.67 -5.02
N VAL A 473 8.42 -2.71 -5.82
CA VAL A 473 8.19 -4.12 -5.44
C VAL A 473 9.51 -4.86 -5.59
N LEU A 474 10.11 -5.29 -4.50
CA LEU A 474 11.35 -6.07 -4.45
C LEU A 474 11.04 -7.49 -3.96
N VAL A 475 11.73 -8.50 -4.48
CA VAL A 475 11.53 -9.90 -4.09
C VAL A 475 12.86 -10.62 -3.91
N ASP A 476 12.88 -11.72 -3.17
CA ASP A 476 14.08 -12.55 -2.98
C ASP A 476 14.60 -13.18 -4.29
N ALA A 477 15.71 -13.91 -4.16
CA ALA A 477 16.40 -14.50 -5.31
C ALA A 477 15.58 -15.61 -6.00
N ASP A 478 14.80 -16.38 -5.25
CA ASP A 478 14.11 -17.57 -5.75
C ASP A 478 12.64 -17.33 -6.12
N LEU A 479 11.98 -16.26 -5.66
CA LEU A 479 10.78 -15.71 -6.29
C LEU A 479 11.15 -14.94 -7.58
N ASN A 480 12.26 -14.17 -7.59
CA ASN A 480 12.69 -13.44 -8.80
C ASN A 480 12.96 -14.37 -10.00
N GLN A 481 13.34 -15.63 -9.79
CA GLN A 481 13.53 -16.60 -10.89
C GLN A 481 12.22 -16.93 -11.62
N TYR A 482 11.06 -16.75 -10.96
CA TYR A 482 9.73 -17.01 -11.50
C TYR A 482 9.06 -15.75 -12.06
N ARG A 483 9.77 -14.62 -12.14
CA ARG A 483 9.24 -13.35 -12.66
C ARG A 483 8.87 -13.46 -14.14
N THR A 484 7.67 -13.05 -14.48
CA THR A 484 7.16 -12.94 -15.86
C THR A 484 7.00 -11.48 -16.27
N PRO A 485 6.86 -11.17 -17.57
CA PRO A 485 6.35 -9.87 -18.00
C PRO A 485 4.98 -9.63 -17.37
N THR A 486 4.73 -8.42 -16.84
CA THR A 486 3.39 -8.04 -16.40
C THR A 486 2.50 -7.83 -17.63
N VAL A 487 1.37 -8.54 -17.71
CA VAL A 487 0.47 -8.51 -18.87
C VAL A 487 -0.92 -8.05 -18.45
N ILE A 488 -1.34 -6.89 -18.96
CA ILE A 488 -2.60 -6.24 -18.58
C ILE A 488 -3.31 -5.82 -19.87
N GLY A 489 -4.49 -6.42 -20.12
CA GLY A 489 -5.20 -6.33 -21.39
C GLY A 489 -4.30 -6.66 -22.60
N SER A 490 -4.14 -5.70 -23.51
CA SER A 490 -3.33 -5.80 -24.71
C SER A 490 -1.84 -5.45 -24.51
N ASN A 491 -1.44 -4.98 -23.33
CA ASN A 491 -0.10 -4.47 -23.05
C ASN A 491 0.76 -5.48 -22.28
N SER A 492 2.08 -5.44 -22.49
CA SER A 492 3.05 -6.28 -21.78
C SER A 492 4.30 -5.49 -21.38
N PHE A 493 4.70 -5.65 -20.12
CA PHE A 493 5.77 -4.90 -19.46
C PHE A 493 6.84 -5.87 -18.93
N PRO A 494 7.96 -6.09 -19.65
CA PRO A 494 8.92 -7.16 -19.36
C PRO A 494 9.57 -7.20 -17.96
N ASN A 495 9.49 -6.09 -17.21
CA ASN A 495 10.15 -5.92 -15.92
C ASN A 495 9.19 -5.51 -14.79
N GLY A 496 7.88 -5.54 -15.06
CA GLY A 496 6.83 -4.91 -14.25
C GLY A 496 6.36 -3.57 -14.84
N LEU A 497 5.21 -3.12 -14.38
CA LEU A 497 4.55 -1.86 -14.79
C LEU A 497 4.71 -0.79 -13.70
N VAL A 498 4.96 0.46 -14.10
CA VAL A 498 4.58 1.66 -13.33
C VAL A 498 3.25 2.16 -13.88
N LEU A 499 2.19 2.07 -13.07
CA LEU A 499 0.82 2.40 -13.49
C LEU A 499 0.59 3.91 -13.45
N ASP A 500 0.50 4.52 -14.63
CA ASP A 500 0.07 5.90 -14.80
C ASP A 500 -1.07 5.98 -15.83
N SER A 501 -2.29 6.21 -15.36
CA SER A 501 -3.51 6.30 -16.17
C SER A 501 -3.45 7.39 -17.25
N ARG A 502 -2.59 8.41 -17.09
CA ARG A 502 -2.47 9.54 -18.01
C ARG A 502 -1.78 9.14 -19.32
N VAL A 503 -1.02 8.05 -19.30
CA VAL A 503 -0.27 7.52 -20.45
C VAL A 503 -0.63 6.07 -20.80
N TYR A 504 -1.31 5.36 -19.91
CA TYR A 504 -1.81 4.01 -20.19
C TYR A 504 -2.91 4.05 -21.28
N THR A 505 -2.80 3.19 -22.28
CA THR A 505 -3.80 3.13 -23.36
C THR A 505 -3.84 1.75 -24.05
N PRO A 506 -5.02 1.24 -24.44
CA PRO A 506 -6.34 1.83 -24.19
C PRO A 506 -6.77 1.64 -22.73
N LEU A 507 -7.50 2.61 -22.17
CA LEU A 507 -7.98 2.53 -20.78
C LEU A 507 -9.05 1.44 -20.57
N SER A 508 -9.66 0.94 -21.65
CA SER A 508 -10.55 -0.23 -21.61
C SER A 508 -9.87 -1.50 -21.11
N ASP A 509 -8.54 -1.60 -21.25
CA ASP A 509 -7.73 -2.72 -20.74
C ASP A 509 -7.60 -2.71 -19.22
N ILE A 510 -7.93 -1.57 -18.57
CA ILE A 510 -7.82 -1.34 -17.13
C ILE A 510 -9.08 -0.67 -16.55
N ALA A 511 -10.27 -0.95 -17.12
CA ALA A 511 -11.52 -0.46 -16.57
C ALA A 511 -11.69 -0.97 -15.12
N PRO A 512 -12.09 -0.14 -14.14
CA PRO A 512 -12.80 1.14 -14.29
C PRO A 512 -11.91 2.41 -14.28
N VAL A 513 -10.59 2.32 -14.46
CA VAL A 513 -9.67 3.47 -14.40
C VAL A 513 -10.04 4.58 -15.38
N GLN A 514 -10.03 5.81 -14.87
CA GLN A 514 -10.18 7.04 -15.65
C GLN A 514 -8.82 7.64 -15.98
N SER A 515 -8.72 8.40 -17.07
CA SER A 515 -7.44 8.91 -17.60
C SER A 515 -6.62 9.72 -16.59
N ASN A 516 -7.26 10.40 -15.64
CA ASN A 516 -6.58 11.23 -14.65
C ASN A 516 -6.63 10.66 -13.22
N ASP A 517 -6.88 9.36 -13.01
CA ASP A 517 -6.83 8.76 -11.67
C ASP A 517 -5.41 8.84 -11.08
N SER A 518 -4.37 8.53 -11.86
CA SER A 518 -2.95 8.76 -11.53
C SER A 518 -2.51 10.23 -11.59
N GLY A 519 -3.44 11.15 -11.87
CA GLY A 519 -3.22 12.60 -11.87
C GLY A 519 -4.20 13.33 -10.96
N ALA A 520 -4.85 12.62 -10.04
CA ALA A 520 -5.85 13.18 -9.14
C ALA A 520 -5.25 14.26 -8.23
N PRO A 521 -6.07 15.20 -7.71
CA PRO A 521 -5.61 16.18 -6.74
C PRO A 521 -4.87 15.49 -5.59
N SER A 522 -3.67 15.99 -5.27
CA SER A 522 -2.80 15.48 -4.20
C SER A 522 -2.33 14.01 -4.34
N MET A 523 -2.54 13.34 -5.48
CA MET A 523 -1.93 12.03 -5.78
C MET A 523 -0.41 12.18 -5.96
N GLN A 524 0.39 11.62 -5.04
CA GLN A 524 1.85 11.82 -5.01
C GLN A 524 2.68 10.68 -5.63
N HIS A 525 2.08 9.51 -5.86
CA HIS A 525 2.77 8.25 -6.22
C HIS A 525 2.10 7.51 -7.39
N MET A 526 2.79 6.51 -7.94
CA MET A 526 2.27 5.59 -8.96
C MET A 526 2.38 4.15 -8.48
N GLY A 527 1.36 3.34 -8.77
CA GLY A 527 1.36 1.94 -8.41
C GLY A 527 2.44 1.16 -9.17
N VAL A 528 3.16 0.27 -8.49
CA VAL A 528 4.21 -0.56 -9.10
C VAL A 528 3.80 -2.01 -9.07
N ILE A 529 3.71 -2.64 -10.24
CA ILE A 529 3.18 -4.00 -10.41
C ILE A 529 4.26 -4.94 -10.95
N LYS A 530 4.36 -6.15 -10.41
CA LYS A 530 5.17 -7.25 -10.95
C LYS A 530 4.38 -8.56 -10.93
N ASP A 531 4.50 -9.33 -12.01
CA ASP A 531 3.88 -10.64 -12.17
C ASP A 531 4.92 -11.75 -12.00
N PHE A 532 4.53 -12.83 -11.32
CA PHE A 532 5.33 -14.03 -11.08
C PHE A 532 4.52 -15.28 -11.42
N ARG A 533 5.20 -16.39 -11.72
CA ARG A 533 4.58 -17.67 -12.04
C ARG A 533 5.30 -18.83 -11.37
N VAL A 534 4.92 -19.10 -10.12
CA VAL A 534 5.59 -20.06 -9.22
C VAL A 534 5.03 -21.49 -9.38
N PRO A 535 5.79 -22.54 -9.01
CA PRO A 535 5.32 -23.93 -9.02
C PRO A 535 4.20 -24.16 -7.98
N ALA A 536 3.20 -24.96 -8.36
CA ALA A 536 2.05 -25.29 -7.50
C ALA A 536 1.92 -26.82 -7.29
N PHE A 537 3.03 -27.51 -7.02
CA PHE A 537 3.15 -28.97 -6.93
C PHE A 537 4.33 -29.43 -6.05
#